data_AF-A0A1Z9Q461-F1
#
_entry.id   AF-A0A1Z9Q461-F1
#
_cell.length_a   1.000
_cell.length_b   1.000
_cell.length_c   1.000
_cell.angle_alpha   90.00
_cell.angle_beta   90.00
_cell.angle_gamma   90.00
#
_symmetry.space_group_name_H-M   'P 1'
#
loop_
_entity.id
_entity.type
_entity.pdbx_description
1 polymer ?
#
loop_
_entity_poly.entity_id
_entity_poly.type
_entity_poly.pdbx_seq_one_letter_code
_entity_poly.pdbx_strand_id
1 'polypeptide(L)' 'MRDIINAHLFPVLGAVSTVTLIGIFLQLDAALSNDAQRSQQAKNHNACVKDIMALAIDEKPNVLDRRGIAGAVRYCNGG' A
#
# COMPACT_ATOMS: atom_id res chain seq x y z
N MET A 1 -45.23 -19.63 -20.45
CA MET A 1 -44.82 -18.29 -19.97
C MET A 1 -43.84 -18.36 -18.78
N ARG A 2 -44.12 -19.18 -17.75
CA ARG A 2 -43.27 -19.34 -16.55
C ARG A 2 -41.86 -19.91 -16.84
N ASP A 3 -41.72 -20.80 -17.83
CA ASP A 3 -40.41 -21.34 -18.25
C ASP A 3 -39.51 -20.32 -18.95
N ILE A 4 -40.09 -19.40 -19.71
CA ILE A 4 -39.33 -18.35 -20.43
C ILE A 4 -38.75 -17.34 -19.43
N ILE A 5 -39.51 -17.03 -18.38
CA ILE A 5 -39.05 -16.15 -17.29
C ILE A 5 -37.85 -16.80 -16.58
N ASN A 6 -37.94 -18.09 -16.23
CA ASN A 6 -36.82 -18.80 -15.61
C ASN A 6 -35.60 -18.91 -16.54
N ALA A 7 -35.81 -19.17 -17.84
CA ALA A 7 -34.72 -19.31 -18.81
C ALA A 7 -33.84 -18.05 -18.94
N HIS A 8 -34.39 -16.86 -18.68
CA HIS A 8 -33.64 -15.61 -18.70
C HIS A 8 -33.25 -15.09 -17.31
N LEU A 9 -34.03 -15.38 -16.26
CA LEU A 9 -33.77 -14.91 -14.91
C LEU A 9 -32.53 -15.60 -14.28
N PHE A 10 -32.39 -16.91 -14.46
CA PHE A 10 -31.25 -17.67 -13.93
C PHE A 10 -29.89 -17.23 -14.48
N PRO A 11 -29.70 -17.07 -15.80
CA PRO A 11 -28.41 -16.59 -16.33
C PRO A 11 -28.10 -15.14 -15.93
N VAL A 12 -29.12 -14.28 -15.77
CA VAL A 12 -28.93 -12.91 -15.29
C VAL A 12 -28.48 -12.89 -13.83
N LEU A 13 -29.10 -13.69 -12.95
CA LEU A 13 -28.62 -13.83 -11.57
C LEU A 13 -27.18 -14.36 -11.52
N GLY A 14 -26.85 -15.32 -12.39
CA GLY A 14 -25.49 -15.84 -12.54
C GLY A 14 -24.49 -14.73 -12.91
N ALA A 15 -24.79 -13.94 -13.94
CA ALA A 15 -23.94 -12.84 -14.38
C ALA A 15 -23.79 -11.72 -13.33
N VAL A 16 -24.88 -11.37 -12.63
CA VAL A 16 -24.82 -10.38 -11.55
C VAL A 16 -23.94 -10.90 -10.42
N SER A 17 -24.10 -12.16 -10.01
CA SER A 17 -23.30 -12.74 -8.92
C SER A 17 -21.80 -12.75 -9.23
N THR A 18 -21.41 -13.10 -10.46
CA THR A 18 -20.00 -13.15 -10.89
C THR A 18 -19.41 -11.74 -10.99
N VAL A 19 -20.12 -10.77 -11.56
CA VAL A 19 -19.66 -9.37 -11.62
C VAL A 19 -19.47 -8.80 -10.21
N THR A 20 -20.39 -9.12 -9.29
CA THR A 20 -20.30 -8.66 -7.90
C THR A 20 -19.07 -9.26 -7.20
N LEU A 21 -18.82 -10.56 -7.38
CA LEU A 21 -17.63 -11.25 -6.87
C LEU A 21 -16.33 -10.65 -7.43
N ILE A 22 -16.25 -10.45 -8.74
CA ILE A 22 -15.08 -9.84 -9.38
C ILE A 22 -14.84 -8.43 -8.83
N GLY A 23 -15.89 -7.64 -8.66
CA GLY A 23 -15.81 -6.30 -8.08
C GLY A 23 -15.24 -6.31 -6.65
N ILE A 24 -15.64 -7.28 -5.82
CA ILE A 24 -15.12 -7.43 -4.46
C ILE A 24 -13.63 -7.80 -4.50
N PHE A 25 -13.22 -8.76 -5.34
CA PHE A 25 -11.82 -9.17 -5.45
C PHE A 25 -10.90 -8.05 -5.92
N LEU A 26 -11.33 -7.24 -6.90
CA LEU A 26 -10.56 -6.09 -7.38
C LEU A 26 -10.36 -5.03 -6.29
N GLN A 27 -11.39 -4.75 -5.48
CA GLN A 27 -11.26 -3.80 -4.37
C GLN A 27 -10.33 -4.35 -3.28
N LEU A 28 -10.41 -5.64 -2.98
CA LEU A 28 -9.53 -6.29 -2.00
C LEU A 28 -8.06 -6.24 -2.45
N ASP A 29 -7.80 -6.54 -3.72
CA ASP A 29 -6.45 -6.51 -4.29
C ASP A 29 -5.87 -5.09 -4.29
N ALA A 30 -6.67 -4.08 -4.64
CA ALA A 30 -6.26 -2.68 -4.56
C ALA A 30 -5.96 -2.23 -3.11
N ALA A 31 -6.78 -2.67 -2.14
CA ALA A 31 -6.55 -2.38 -0.72
C ALA A 31 -5.26 -3.05 -0.20
N LEU A 32 -5.08 -4.35 -0.50
CA LEU A 32 -3.87 -5.08 -0.13
C LEU A 32 -2.62 -4.50 -0.79
N SER A 33 -2.69 -4.11 -2.06
CA SER A 33 -1.58 -3.49 -2.78
C SER A 33 -1.17 -2.16 -2.15
N ASN A 34 -2.15 -1.32 -1.79
CA ASN A 34 -1.89 -0.04 -1.14
C ASN A 34 -1.29 -0.22 0.28
N ASP A 35 -1.80 -1.19 1.05
CA ASP A 35 -1.25 -1.54 2.36
C ASP A 35 0.16 -2.15 2.25
N ALA A 36 0.41 -2.98 1.24
CA ALA A 36 1.73 -3.53 0.94
C ALA A 36 2.71 -2.43 0.55
N GLN A 37 2.30 -1.47 -0.29
CA GLN A 37 3.10 -0.31 -0.65
C GLN A 37 3.42 0.56 0.57
N ARG A 38 2.45 0.83 1.44
CA ARG A 38 2.66 1.58 2.70
C ARG A 38 3.59 0.84 3.65
N SER A 39 3.41 -0.47 3.82
CA SER A 39 4.30 -1.31 4.62
C SER A 39 5.73 -1.31 4.04
N GLN A 40 5.88 -1.40 2.73
CA GLN A 40 7.20 -1.37 2.09
C GLN A 40 7.85 0.01 2.19
N GLN A 41 7.07 1.08 2.04
CA GLN A 41 7.53 2.45 2.24
C GLN A 41 7.99 2.66 3.69
N ALA A 42 7.25 2.17 4.68
CA ALA A 42 7.63 2.23 6.09
C ALA A 42 8.93 1.43 6.37
N LYS A 43 9.08 0.24 5.77
CA LYS A 43 10.32 -0.55 5.86
C LYS A 43 11.51 0.20 5.26
N ASN A 44 11.35 0.75 4.05
CA ASN A 44 12.40 1.50 3.37
C ASN A 44 12.76 2.77 4.15
N HIS A 45 11.76 3.47 4.71
CA HIS A 45 11.97 4.64 5.55
C HIS A 45 12.76 4.29 6.82
N ASN A 46 12.35 3.24 7.55
CA ASN A 46 13.05 2.81 8.75
C ASN A 46 14.48 2.33 8.47
N ALA A 47 14.71 1.67 7.32
CA ALA A 47 16.04 1.28 6.88
C ALA A 47 16.92 2.53 6.63
N CYS A 48 16.41 3.51 5.90
CA CYS A 48 17.11 4.79 5.68
C CYS A 48 17.48 5.47 7.00
N VAL A 49 16.55 5.59 7.95
CA VAL A 49 16.81 6.23 9.24
C VAL A 49 17.90 5.48 10.00
N LYS A 50 17.86 4.14 10.00
CA LYS A 50 18.87 3.30 10.64
C LYS A 50 20.26 3.51 10.03
N ASP A 51 20.36 3.55 8.71
CA ASP A 51 21.64 3.72 8.01
C ASP A 51 22.23 5.10 8.32
N ILE A 52 21.43 6.16 8.24
CA ILE A 52 21.82 7.53 8.60
C ILE A 52 22.27 7.64 10.07
N MET A 53 21.61 6.91 10.97
CA MET A 53 22.01 6.86 12.36
C MET A 53 23.34 6.14 12.60
N ALA A 54 23.63 5.11 11.80
CA ALA A 54 24.86 4.32 11.89
C ALA A 54 26.11 5.04 11.36
N LEU A 55 25.95 6.04 10.48
CA LEU A 55 27.06 6.87 10.00
C LEU A 55 27.74 7.65 11.13
N ALA A 56 29.07 7.79 11.03
CA ALA A 56 29.87 8.65 11.90
C ALA A 56 29.44 10.12 11.76
N ILE A 57 29.64 10.94 12.79
CA ILE A 57 29.09 12.31 12.86
C ILE A 57 29.59 13.19 11.70
N ASP A 58 30.80 12.93 11.26
CA ASP A 58 31.55 13.55 10.17
C ASP A 58 31.09 13.12 8.76
N GLU A 59 30.42 11.98 8.64
CA GLU A 59 29.88 11.46 7.37
C GLU A 59 28.37 11.73 7.22
N LYS A 60 27.71 12.24 8.26
CA LYS A 60 26.29 12.57 8.23
C LYS A 60 26.03 13.72 7.25
N PRO A 61 25.00 13.65 6.39
CA PRO A 61 24.67 14.73 5.47
C PRO A 61 24.46 16.07 6.21
N ASN A 62 24.99 17.14 5.63
CA ASN A 62 25.13 18.48 6.25
C ASN A 62 23.79 19.15 6.66
N VAL A 63 22.66 18.56 6.25
CA VAL A 63 21.29 18.98 6.59
C VAL A 63 20.81 18.38 7.92
N LEU A 64 21.54 17.39 8.44
CA LEU A 64 21.35 16.83 9.77
C LEU A 64 21.99 17.77 10.78
N ASP A 65 21.24 18.81 11.15
CA ASP A 65 21.51 19.54 12.37
C ASP A 65 21.74 18.50 13.48
N ARG A 66 22.83 18.66 14.25
CA ARG A 66 23.59 17.66 15.05
C ARG A 66 22.81 16.92 16.16
N ARG A 67 21.54 16.60 15.94
CA ARG A 67 20.55 16.16 16.93
C ARG A 67 19.80 14.93 16.43
N GLY A 68 20.50 13.80 16.46
CA GLY A 68 19.92 12.46 16.60
C GLY A 68 18.79 12.07 15.63
N ILE A 69 18.00 11.08 16.06
CA ILE A 69 16.93 10.38 15.30
C ILE A 69 16.04 11.35 14.49
N ALA A 70 15.71 12.52 15.06
CA ALA A 70 14.80 13.49 14.44
C ALA A 70 15.33 14.07 13.11
N GLY A 71 16.64 14.32 13.00
CA GLY A 71 17.24 14.74 11.75
C GLY A 71 17.18 13.63 10.69
N ALA A 72 17.52 12.40 11.10
CA ALA A 72 17.53 11.25 10.20
C ALA A 72 16.15 10.97 9.60
N VAL A 73 15.11 11.07 10.43
CA VAL A 73 13.70 10.97 10.00
C VAL A 73 13.34 12.07 9.01
N ARG A 74 13.78 13.32 9.21
CA ARG A 74 13.48 14.44 8.31
C ARG A 74 14.14 14.25 6.94
N TYR A 75 15.40 13.83 6.92
CA TYR A 75 16.12 13.51 5.68
C TYR A 75 15.45 12.36 4.91
N CYS A 76 15.12 11.27 5.58
CA CYS A 76 14.48 10.10 4.95
C CYS A 76 13.00 10.32 4.57
N ASN A 77 12.40 11.46 4.94
CA ASN A 77 11.08 11.91 4.50
C ASN A 77 11.14 12.87 3.30
N GLY A 78 12.33 13.17 2.77
CA GLY A 78 12.51 14.05 1.62
C GLY A 78 13.15 15.40 1.92
N GLY A 79 13.61 15.64 3.16
CA GLY A 79 14.58 16.68 3.51
C GLY A 79 14.20 18.12 3.18
#